data_AF-A0A166XGP9-F1
#
_entry.id   AF-A0A166XGP9-F1
#
_cell.length_a   1.000
_cell.length_b   1.000
_cell.length_c   1.000
_cell.angle_alpha   90.00
_cell.angle_beta   90.00
_cell.angle_gamma   90.00
#
_symmetry.space_group_name_H-M   'P 1'
#
loop_
_entity.id
_entity.type
_entity.pdbx_description
1 polymer ?
#
loop_
_entity_poly.entity_id
_entity_poly.type
_entity_poly.pdbx_seq_one_letter_code
_entity_poly.pdbx_strand_id
1 'polypeptide(L)'
;MTTQHANSNLVMLISILAMCIVFAVDSHIPLGVAGGVPHIIPILISLWAKNIRFTLILAVLCSLFTVIAYFSSPSGGELWKVLFNRGIALLAIWSCALLTIKYFNELIRHAALEKELEKITVYRETISGVNHLVRNLQSNFLIINHSKNLKDDLGEEVIDALNQSSREVCEILDKLGDLDEVTPEVISKIAYSNVNESK
;
A
#
# COMPACT_ATOMS: atom_id res chain seq x y z
N MET A 1 0.90 -7.46 -17.20
CA MET A 1 1.14 -5.99 -17.16
C MET A 1 0.37 -5.22 -18.25
N THR A 2 0.12 -5.76 -19.44
CA THR A 2 -0.61 -5.07 -20.54
C THR A 2 -2.12 -4.95 -20.33
N THR A 3 -2.75 -5.90 -19.64
CA THR A 3 -4.21 -5.94 -19.40
C THR A 3 -4.71 -4.86 -18.45
N GLN A 4 -3.90 -4.44 -17.48
CA GLN A 4 -4.28 -3.42 -16.50
C GLN A 4 -4.35 -2.01 -17.11
N HIS A 5 -3.44 -1.68 -18.04
CA HIS A 5 -3.46 -0.41 -18.76
C HIS A 5 -4.63 -0.29 -19.76
N ALA A 6 -4.98 -1.39 -20.44
CA ALA A 6 -6.12 -1.41 -21.36
C ALA A 6 -7.45 -1.13 -20.62
N ASN A 7 -7.61 -1.70 -19.42
CA ASN A 7 -8.78 -1.47 -18.58
C ASN A 7 -8.86 -0.02 -18.07
N SER A 8 -7.73 0.58 -17.65
CA SER A 8 -7.72 1.99 -17.23
C SER A 8 -8.08 2.94 -18.38
N ASN A 9 -7.58 2.70 -19.60
CA ASN A 9 -7.90 3.53 -20.77
C ASN A 9 -9.38 3.44 -21.15
N LEU A 10 -9.96 2.25 -21.11
CA LEU A 10 -11.39 2.05 -21.33
C LEU A 10 -12.23 2.78 -20.28
N VAL A 11 -11.87 2.69 -18.99
CA VAL A 11 -12.58 3.41 -17.93
C VAL A 11 -12.48 4.92 -18.13
N MET A 12 -11.30 5.45 -18.49
CA MET A 12 -11.14 6.87 -18.78
C MET A 12 -12.03 7.32 -19.95
N LEU A 13 -12.12 6.53 -21.03
CA LEU A 13 -13.02 6.80 -22.15
C LEU A 13 -14.49 6.78 -21.72
N ILE A 14 -14.90 5.81 -20.91
CA ILE A 14 -16.27 5.72 -20.39
C ILE A 14 -16.59 6.93 -19.49
N SER A 15 -15.66 7.34 -18.62
CA SER A 15 -15.81 8.54 -17.79
C SER A 15 -15.99 9.81 -18.62
N ILE A 16 -15.20 9.99 -19.68
CA ILE A 16 -15.31 11.14 -20.58
C ILE A 16 -16.64 11.10 -21.33
N LEU A 17 -17.04 9.94 -21.85
CA LEU A 17 -18.31 9.75 -22.54
C LEU A 17 -19.50 10.06 -21.60
N ALA A 18 -19.46 9.55 -20.37
CA ALA A 18 -20.47 9.83 -19.35
C ALA A 18 -20.54 11.33 -19.01
N MET A 19 -19.40 12.02 -18.92
CA MET A 19 -19.36 13.47 -18.71
C MET A 19 -20.07 14.21 -19.85
N CYS A 20 -19.77 13.87 -21.11
CA CYS A 20 -20.42 14.49 -22.27
C CYS A 20 -21.94 14.24 -22.30
N ILE A 21 -22.37 13.02 -21.99
CA ILE A 21 -23.79 12.66 -21.93
C ILE A 21 -24.50 13.44 -20.83
N VAL A 22 -23.92 13.49 -19.63
CA VAL A 22 -24.50 14.22 -18.49
C VAL A 22 -24.63 15.70 -18.81
N PHE A 23 -23.60 16.32 -19.41
CA PHE A 23 -23.65 17.73 -19.80
C PHE A 23 -24.72 17.99 -20.87
N ALA A 24 -24.84 17.10 -21.87
CA ALA A 24 -25.88 17.21 -22.90
C ALA A 24 -27.28 17.16 -22.28
N VAL A 25 -27.51 16.26 -21.32
CA VAL A 25 -28.77 16.16 -20.59
C VAL A 25 -29.02 17.41 -19.72
N ASP A 26 -28.06 17.85 -18.91
CA ASP A 26 -28.19 19.04 -18.04
C ASP A 26 -28.49 20.31 -18.85
N SER A 27 -27.89 20.46 -20.03
CA SER A 27 -28.13 21.61 -20.91
C SER A 27 -29.55 21.67 -21.47
N HIS A 28 -30.30 20.56 -21.50
CA HIS A 28 -31.71 20.53 -21.93
C HIS A 28 -32.69 20.60 -20.77
N ILE A 29 -32.22 20.47 -19.52
CA ILE A 29 -33.06 20.61 -18.34
C ILE A 29 -33.30 22.10 -18.07
N PRO A 30 -34.57 22.53 -17.87
CA PRO A 30 -34.87 23.91 -17.51
C PRO A 30 -34.14 24.33 -16.23
N LEU A 31 -33.68 25.58 -16.20
CA LEU A 31 -33.11 26.18 -15.01
C LEU A 31 -34.11 26.04 -13.83
N GLY A 32 -33.58 25.77 -12.63
CA GLY A 32 -34.37 25.59 -11.41
C GLY A 32 -34.61 24.13 -11.01
N VAL A 33 -34.34 23.17 -11.88
CA VAL A 33 -34.25 21.74 -11.55
C VAL A 33 -32.79 21.39 -11.23
N ALA A 34 -32.56 20.38 -10.39
CA ALA A 34 -31.22 19.97 -9.94
C ALA A 34 -30.43 19.16 -11.01
N GLY A 35 -30.35 19.66 -12.25
CA GLY A 35 -29.68 19.01 -13.37
C GLY A 35 -28.14 18.93 -13.25
N GLY A 36 -27.53 19.73 -12.37
CA GLY A 36 -26.09 19.71 -12.14
C GLY A 36 -25.57 18.51 -11.34
N VAL A 37 -26.40 17.89 -10.50
CA VAL A 37 -25.98 16.81 -9.58
C VAL A 37 -25.42 15.56 -10.28
N PRO A 38 -25.98 15.08 -11.40
CA PRO A 38 -25.45 13.92 -12.14
C PRO A 38 -24.00 14.03 -12.61
N HIS A 39 -23.36 15.22 -12.59
CA HIS A 39 -21.94 15.39 -12.91
C HIS A 39 -20.98 14.64 -11.96
N ILE A 40 -21.51 14.10 -10.85
CA ILE A 40 -20.78 13.21 -9.95
C ILE A 40 -20.51 11.84 -10.60
N ILE A 41 -21.38 11.36 -11.49
CA ILE A 41 -21.29 10.03 -12.12
C ILE A 41 -19.94 9.80 -12.81
N PRO A 42 -19.45 10.67 -13.73
CA PRO A 42 -18.16 10.46 -14.38
C PRO A 42 -16.99 10.43 -13.39
N ILE A 43 -17.07 11.18 -12.28
CA ILE A 43 -16.08 11.19 -11.20
C ILE A 43 -16.09 9.83 -10.48
N LEU A 44 -17.27 9.28 -10.19
CA LEU A 44 -17.36 7.94 -9.61
C LEU A 44 -16.82 6.87 -10.56
N ILE A 45 -17.13 6.94 -11.86
CA ILE A 45 -16.57 6.02 -12.87
C ILE A 45 -15.04 6.13 -12.93
N SER A 46 -14.48 7.31 -12.67
CA SER A 46 -13.03 7.49 -12.61
C SER A 46 -12.37 6.68 -11.49
N LEU A 47 -13.13 6.19 -10.48
CA LEU A 47 -12.57 5.32 -9.44
C LEU A 47 -11.94 4.06 -10.05
N TRP A 48 -12.58 3.45 -11.04
CA TRP A 48 -12.06 2.20 -11.60
C TRP A 48 -10.77 2.41 -12.40
N ALA A 49 -10.43 3.65 -12.79
CA ALA A 49 -9.19 3.97 -13.47
C ALA A 49 -7.97 4.05 -12.52
N LYS A 50 -8.20 4.20 -11.20
CA LYS A 50 -7.17 4.35 -10.16
C LYS A 50 -6.16 5.47 -10.43
N ASN A 51 -6.61 6.58 -11.03
CA ASN A 51 -5.75 7.69 -11.43
C ASN A 51 -6.24 9.02 -10.83
N ILE A 52 -5.55 9.47 -9.77
CA ILE A 52 -5.85 10.70 -9.03
C ILE A 52 -5.81 11.95 -9.92
N ARG A 53 -4.82 12.03 -10.82
CA ARG A 53 -4.68 13.19 -11.72
C ARG A 53 -5.87 13.28 -12.67
N PHE A 54 -6.29 12.13 -13.20
CA PHE A 54 -7.46 12.05 -14.07
C PHE A 54 -8.74 12.47 -13.33
N THR A 55 -8.97 11.97 -12.12
CA THR A 55 -10.13 12.36 -11.29
C THR A 55 -10.15 13.88 -11.02
N LEU A 56 -9.01 14.50 -10.73
CA LEU A 56 -8.91 15.95 -10.52
C LEU A 56 -9.24 16.75 -11.78
N ILE A 57 -8.65 16.37 -12.92
CA ILE A 57 -8.93 17.01 -14.21
C ILE A 57 -10.44 16.89 -14.52
N LEU A 58 -11.01 15.71 -14.30
CA LEU A 58 -12.43 15.46 -14.56
C LEU A 58 -13.35 16.28 -13.65
N ALA A 59 -13.01 16.43 -12.36
CA ALA A 59 -13.77 17.27 -11.42
C ALA A 59 -13.73 18.75 -11.81
N VAL A 60 -12.59 19.26 -12.27
CA VAL A 60 -12.46 20.63 -12.81
C VAL A 60 -13.30 20.79 -14.07
N LEU A 61 -13.22 19.85 -15.02
CA LEU A 61 -14.02 19.88 -16.25
C LEU A 61 -15.53 19.81 -15.96
N CYS A 62 -15.96 18.93 -15.06
CA CYS A 62 -17.36 18.84 -14.64
C CYS A 62 -17.85 20.12 -13.95
N SER A 63 -16.99 20.78 -13.17
CA SER A 63 -17.29 22.08 -12.56
C SER A 63 -17.46 23.16 -13.63
N LEU A 64 -16.57 23.21 -14.62
CA LEU A 64 -16.67 24.13 -15.76
C LEU A 64 -17.95 23.87 -16.56
N PHE A 65 -18.27 22.61 -16.83
CA PHE A 65 -19.50 22.22 -17.54
C PHE A 65 -20.76 22.60 -16.77
N THR A 66 -20.75 22.48 -15.44
CA THR A 66 -21.85 22.95 -14.58
C THR A 66 -22.07 24.46 -14.71
N VAL A 67 -20.99 25.24 -14.86
CA VAL A 67 -21.06 26.70 -15.08
C VAL A 67 -21.50 27.02 -16.52
N ILE A 68 -21.00 26.31 -17.52
CA ILE A 68 -21.39 26.51 -18.93
C ILE A 68 -22.88 26.17 -19.12
N ALA A 69 -23.36 25.09 -18.49
CA ALA A 69 -24.76 24.67 -18.55
C ALA A 69 -25.71 25.75 -18.00
N TYR A 70 -25.28 26.55 -17.02
CA TYR A 70 -26.09 27.69 -16.54
C TYR A 70 -26.44 28.69 -17.65
N PHE A 71 -25.52 28.94 -18.58
CA PHE A 71 -25.73 29.88 -19.69
C PHE A 71 -26.48 29.25 -20.88
N SER A 72 -26.37 27.94 -21.05
CA SER A 72 -26.97 27.22 -22.18
C SER A 72 -28.37 26.67 -21.90
N SER A 73 -28.71 26.41 -20.63
CA SER A 73 -30.00 25.81 -20.24
C SER A 73 -31.18 26.75 -20.52
N PRO A 74 -32.36 26.20 -20.89
CA PRO A 74 -33.58 26.98 -21.05
C PRO A 74 -33.94 27.77 -19.78
N SER A 75 -34.40 29.01 -19.96
CA SER A 75 -34.86 29.87 -18.86
C SER A 75 -35.97 29.19 -18.05
N GLY A 76 -35.81 29.16 -16.74
CA GLY A 76 -36.76 28.53 -15.83
C GLY A 76 -36.36 28.73 -14.36
N GLY A 77 -37.32 28.53 -13.46
CA GLY A 77 -37.08 28.59 -12.01
C GLY A 77 -36.78 29.99 -11.48
N GLU A 78 -36.71 30.10 -10.15
CA GLU A 78 -36.29 31.34 -9.48
C GLU A 78 -34.78 31.35 -9.32
N LEU A 79 -34.16 32.52 -9.53
CA LEU A 79 -32.69 32.68 -9.53
C LEU A 79 -32.01 32.08 -8.30
N TRP A 80 -32.60 32.23 -7.11
CA TRP A 80 -32.04 31.68 -5.87
C TRP A 80 -32.02 30.14 -5.87
N LYS A 81 -33.06 29.47 -6.43
CA LYS A 81 -33.10 28.00 -6.56
C LYS A 81 -32.03 27.53 -7.54
N VAL A 82 -31.82 28.25 -8.63
CA VAL A 82 -30.78 27.95 -9.61
C VAL A 82 -29.40 28.02 -8.97
N LEU A 83 -29.07 29.13 -8.32
CA LEU A 83 -27.77 29.33 -7.67
C LEU A 83 -27.54 28.29 -6.55
N PHE A 84 -28.56 28.00 -5.76
CA PHE A 84 -28.48 26.99 -4.71
C PHE A 84 -28.23 25.59 -5.26
N ASN A 85 -28.96 25.17 -6.31
CA ASN A 85 -28.77 23.87 -6.96
C ASN A 85 -27.38 23.74 -7.58
N ARG A 86 -26.86 24.81 -8.20
CA ARG A 86 -25.50 24.82 -8.77
C ARG A 86 -24.43 24.76 -7.67
N GLY A 87 -24.64 25.47 -6.55
CA GLY A 87 -23.80 25.38 -5.36
C GLY A 87 -23.73 23.96 -4.79
N ILE A 88 -24.88 23.31 -4.61
CA ILE A 88 -24.95 21.91 -4.13
C ILE A 88 -24.28 20.95 -5.12
N ALA A 89 -24.49 21.13 -6.43
CA ALA A 89 -23.86 20.30 -7.44
C ALA A 89 -22.32 20.40 -7.39
N LEU A 90 -21.77 21.62 -7.29
CA LEU A 90 -20.33 21.83 -7.13
C LEU A 90 -19.80 21.21 -5.83
N LEU A 91 -20.48 21.41 -4.71
CA LEU A 91 -20.10 20.80 -3.44
C LEU A 91 -20.08 19.28 -3.53
N ALA A 92 -21.05 18.67 -4.20
CA ALA A 92 -21.13 17.23 -4.36
C ALA A 92 -20.03 16.69 -5.30
N ILE A 93 -19.76 17.38 -6.42
CA ILE A 93 -18.63 17.09 -7.32
C ILE A 93 -17.31 17.05 -6.53
N TRP A 94 -17.01 18.11 -5.78
CA TRP A 94 -15.76 18.21 -5.03
C TRP A 94 -15.68 17.25 -3.85
N SER A 95 -16.79 17.02 -3.15
CA SER A 95 -16.85 16.03 -2.06
C SER A 95 -16.55 14.62 -2.59
N CYS A 96 -17.16 14.23 -3.71
CA CYS A 96 -16.88 12.94 -4.34
C CYS A 96 -15.44 12.86 -4.88
N ALA A 97 -14.92 13.93 -5.48
CA ALA A 97 -13.53 13.97 -5.95
C ALA A 97 -12.55 13.78 -4.78
N LEU A 98 -12.71 14.54 -3.69
CA LEU A 98 -11.84 14.42 -2.50
C LEU A 98 -11.93 13.04 -1.85
N LEU A 99 -13.14 12.50 -1.72
CA LEU A 99 -13.35 11.16 -1.17
C LEU A 99 -12.66 10.09 -2.03
N THR A 100 -12.78 10.22 -3.35
CA THR A 100 -12.12 9.33 -4.32
C THR A 100 -10.61 9.37 -4.17
N ILE A 101 -10.02 10.56 -4.06
CA ILE A 101 -8.58 10.73 -3.89
C ILE A 101 -8.10 10.14 -2.56
N LYS A 102 -8.83 10.39 -1.47
CA LYS A 102 -8.52 9.82 -0.16
C LYS A 102 -8.55 8.30 -0.21
N TYR A 103 -9.57 7.72 -0.84
CA TYR A 103 -9.68 6.28 -1.00
C TYR A 103 -8.50 5.68 -1.78
N PHE A 104 -8.05 6.33 -2.86
CA PHE A 104 -6.86 5.85 -3.59
C PHE A 104 -5.58 5.91 -2.78
N ASN A 105 -5.36 7.00 -2.06
CA ASN A 105 -4.17 7.12 -1.21
C ASN A 105 -4.15 6.02 -0.14
N GLU A 106 -5.31 5.71 0.44
CA GLU A 106 -5.42 4.65 1.44
C GLU A 106 -5.17 3.26 0.83
N LEU A 107 -5.72 2.97 -0.36
CA LEU A 107 -5.45 1.71 -1.06
C LEU A 107 -3.96 1.52 -1.38
N ILE A 108 -3.29 2.58 -1.85
CA ILE A 108 -1.85 2.54 -2.15
C ILE A 108 -1.06 2.33 -0.86
N ARG A 109 -1.46 2.99 0.23
CA ARG A 109 -0.85 2.85 1.54
C ARG A 109 -0.99 1.43 2.08
N HIS A 110 -2.18 0.86 2.06
CA HIS A 110 -2.40 -0.54 2.48
C HIS A 110 -1.57 -1.52 1.66
N ALA A 111 -1.54 -1.38 0.33
CA ALA A 111 -0.73 -2.24 -0.52
C ALA A 111 0.79 -2.09 -0.24
N ALA A 112 1.25 -0.90 0.17
CA ALA A 112 2.63 -0.69 0.59
C ALA A 112 2.90 -1.33 1.97
N LEU A 113 1.98 -1.17 2.94
CA LEU A 113 2.09 -1.78 4.26
C LEU A 113 2.09 -3.31 4.19
N GLU A 114 1.20 -3.91 3.39
CA GLU A 114 1.15 -5.36 3.20
C GLU A 114 2.48 -5.90 2.68
N LYS A 115 3.13 -5.20 1.73
CA LYS A 115 4.45 -5.59 1.24
C LYS A 115 5.54 -5.48 2.29
N GLU A 116 5.51 -4.44 3.13
CA GLU A 116 6.47 -4.31 4.23
C GLU A 116 6.25 -5.41 5.28
N LEU A 117 4.99 -5.74 5.59
CA LEU A 117 4.66 -6.85 6.49
C LEU A 117 5.10 -8.20 5.92
N GLU A 118 4.87 -8.47 4.63
CA GLU A 118 5.30 -9.71 3.97
C GLU A 118 6.82 -9.90 4.08
N LYS A 119 7.62 -8.83 3.87
CA LYS A 119 9.07 -8.89 4.06
C LYS A 119 9.46 -9.27 5.49
N ILE A 120 8.81 -8.65 6.50
CA ILE A 120 9.06 -8.94 7.92
C ILE A 120 8.69 -10.40 8.23
N THR A 121 7.56 -10.89 7.70
CA THR A 121 7.13 -12.28 7.84
C THR A 121 8.15 -13.24 7.23
N VAL A 122 8.61 -13.01 5.99
CA VAL A 122 9.62 -13.85 5.34
C VAL A 122 10.93 -13.87 6.13
N TYR A 123 11.34 -12.72 6.67
CA TYR A 123 12.53 -12.62 7.51
C TYR A 123 12.39 -13.45 8.80
N ARG A 124 11.25 -13.33 9.49
CA ARG A 124 10.94 -14.09 10.71
C ARG A 124 10.91 -15.60 10.45
N GLU A 125 10.27 -16.04 9.38
CA GLU A 125 10.26 -17.46 8.97
C GLU A 125 11.66 -17.96 8.63
N THR A 126 12.47 -17.14 7.96
CA THR A 126 13.87 -17.47 7.65
C THR A 126 14.70 -17.64 8.92
N ILE A 127 14.60 -16.72 9.89
CA ILE A 127 15.31 -16.86 11.18
C ILE A 127 14.85 -18.11 11.92
N SER A 128 13.54 -18.35 11.99
CA SER A 128 12.98 -19.55 12.62
C SER A 128 13.56 -20.83 11.99
N GLY A 129 13.61 -20.89 10.65
CA GLY A 129 14.24 -21.98 9.91
C GLY A 129 15.74 -22.13 10.20
N VAL A 130 16.50 -21.02 10.20
CA VAL A 130 17.93 -21.02 10.53
C VAL A 130 18.17 -21.48 11.98
N ASN A 131 17.37 -21.00 12.93
CA ASN A 131 17.45 -21.39 14.34
C ASN A 131 17.24 -22.90 14.51
N HIS A 132 16.25 -23.48 13.81
CA HIS A 132 16.04 -24.93 13.78
C HIS A 132 17.27 -25.69 13.23
N LEU A 133 17.88 -25.19 12.15
CA LEU A 133 19.10 -25.80 11.58
C LEU A 133 20.28 -25.75 12.56
N VAL A 134 20.48 -24.62 13.26
CA VAL A 134 21.59 -24.49 14.23
C VAL A 134 21.37 -25.39 15.46
N ARG A 135 20.14 -25.51 15.96
CA ARG A 135 19.81 -26.48 17.04
C ARG A 135 20.07 -27.93 16.63
N ASN A 136 19.80 -28.27 15.37
CA ASN A 136 20.15 -29.58 14.83
C ASN A 136 21.67 -29.78 14.73
N LEU A 137 22.42 -28.76 14.29
CA LEU A 137 23.88 -28.79 14.27
C LEU A 137 24.46 -28.97 15.69
N GLN A 138 23.95 -28.24 16.68
CA GLN A 138 24.33 -28.43 18.09
C GLN A 138 24.11 -29.87 18.55
N SER A 139 22.96 -30.44 18.22
CA SER A 139 22.63 -31.83 18.57
C SER A 139 23.63 -32.81 17.97
N ASN A 140 24.03 -32.61 16.70
CA ASN A 140 25.07 -33.42 16.06
C ASN A 140 26.45 -33.24 16.69
N PHE A 141 26.82 -32.02 17.10
CA PHE A 141 28.09 -31.76 17.78
C PHE A 141 28.17 -32.42 19.15
N LEU A 142 27.06 -32.48 19.91
CA LEU A 142 27.02 -33.23 21.16
C LEU A 142 27.35 -34.72 20.96
N ILE A 143 26.85 -35.31 19.87
CA ILE A 143 27.17 -36.71 19.51
C ILE A 143 28.66 -36.86 19.19
N ILE A 144 29.23 -35.93 18.41
CA ILE A 144 30.66 -35.92 18.07
C ILE A 144 31.52 -35.79 19.32
N ASN A 145 31.16 -34.88 20.24
CA ASN A 145 31.89 -34.64 21.48
C ASN A 145 31.94 -35.90 22.39
N HIS A 146 30.93 -36.77 22.28
CA HIS A 146 30.89 -38.03 23.01
C HIS A 146 31.66 -39.18 22.32
N SER A 147 32.15 -38.98 21.09
CA SER A 147 32.91 -39.97 20.33
C SER A 147 34.40 -39.90 20.65
N LYS A 148 34.91 -40.92 21.35
CA LYS A 148 36.32 -41.01 21.77
C LYS A 148 37.30 -40.88 20.60
N ASN A 149 37.05 -41.60 19.50
CA ASN A 149 37.93 -41.62 18.33
C ASN A 149 38.02 -40.26 17.62
N LEU A 150 36.94 -39.48 17.58
CA LEU A 150 36.96 -38.14 16.98
C LEU A 150 37.54 -37.10 17.93
N LYS A 151 37.30 -37.25 19.24
CA LYS A 151 37.87 -36.36 20.26
C LYS A 151 39.40 -36.42 20.29
N ASP A 152 39.96 -37.61 20.08
CA ASP A 152 41.41 -37.81 19.99
C ASP A 152 42.01 -37.23 18.69
N ASP A 153 41.25 -37.19 17.58
CA ASP A 153 41.70 -36.71 16.26
C ASP A 153 41.59 -35.17 16.11
N LEU A 154 40.52 -34.57 16.65
CA LEU A 154 40.27 -33.12 16.61
C LEU A 154 40.94 -32.35 17.75
N GLY A 155 41.17 -33.00 18.90
CA GLY A 155 41.67 -32.36 20.12
C GLY A 155 40.58 -31.57 20.89
N GLU A 156 40.74 -31.46 22.22
CA GLU A 156 39.77 -30.79 23.11
C GLU A 156 39.58 -29.30 22.78
N GLU A 157 40.66 -28.60 22.45
CA GLU A 157 40.62 -27.15 22.18
C GLU A 157 39.72 -26.80 20.97
N VAL A 158 39.78 -27.61 19.90
CA VAL A 158 38.94 -27.42 18.70
C VAL A 158 37.47 -27.69 19.02
N ILE A 159 37.19 -28.72 19.82
CA ILE A 159 35.83 -29.08 20.23
C ILE A 159 35.22 -27.99 21.13
N ASP A 160 36.00 -27.45 22.06
CA ASP A 160 35.54 -26.37 22.93
C ASP A 160 35.30 -25.06 22.16
N ALA A 161 36.21 -24.70 21.25
CA ALA A 161 36.02 -23.55 20.37
C ALA A 161 34.75 -23.68 19.49
N LEU A 162 34.46 -24.89 19.00
CA LEU A 162 33.30 -25.17 18.16
C LEU A 162 31.99 -25.16 18.95
N ASN A 163 32.00 -25.73 20.17
CA ASN A 163 30.87 -25.67 21.09
C ASN A 163 30.57 -24.22 21.50
N GLN A 164 31.60 -23.42 21.76
CA GLN A 164 31.46 -22.00 22.10
C GLN A 164 30.85 -21.22 20.92
N SER A 165 31.44 -21.33 19.73
CA SER A 165 30.93 -20.67 18.52
C SER A 165 29.48 -21.06 18.22
N SER A 166 29.12 -22.33 18.39
CA SER A 166 27.76 -22.79 18.17
C SER A 166 26.76 -22.24 19.18
N ARG A 167 27.16 -22.07 20.46
CA ARG A 167 26.32 -21.41 21.46
C ARG A 167 26.11 -19.94 21.14
N GLU A 168 27.17 -19.23 20.76
CA GLU A 168 27.10 -17.82 20.37
C GLU A 168 26.15 -17.60 19.18
N VAL A 169 26.22 -18.46 18.16
CA VAL A 169 25.30 -18.39 17.00
C VAL A 169 23.84 -18.62 17.42
N CYS A 170 23.56 -19.58 18.31
CA CYS A 170 22.21 -19.78 18.83
C CYS A 170 21.70 -18.56 19.60
N GLU A 171 22.54 -17.96 20.44
CA GLU A 171 22.16 -16.79 21.23
C GLU A 171 21.85 -15.59 20.32
N ILE A 172 22.65 -15.36 19.28
CA ILE A 172 22.39 -14.32 18.28
C ILE A 172 21.09 -14.61 17.52
N LEU A 173 20.85 -15.86 17.10
CA LEU A 173 19.64 -16.23 16.36
C LEU A 173 18.37 -16.13 17.21
N ASP A 174 18.41 -16.53 18.49
CA ASP A 174 17.29 -16.36 19.42
C ASP A 174 17.01 -14.86 19.60
N LYS A 175 18.04 -14.03 19.84
CA LYS A 175 17.89 -12.57 19.93
C LYS A 175 17.32 -11.94 18.66
N LEU A 176 17.70 -12.43 17.48
CA LEU A 176 17.16 -11.96 16.20
C LEU A 176 15.71 -12.43 15.97
N GLY A 177 15.36 -13.63 16.45
CA GLY A 177 14.02 -14.21 16.33
C GLY A 177 12.97 -13.50 17.20
N ASP A 178 13.38 -13.03 18.37
CA ASP A 178 12.53 -12.32 19.34
C ASP A 178 12.45 -10.80 19.11
N LEU A 179 12.90 -10.31 17.94
CA LEU A 179 12.81 -8.89 17.61
C LEU A 179 11.36 -8.43 17.37
N ASP A 180 10.96 -7.42 18.14
CA ASP A 180 9.73 -6.65 17.92
C ASP A 180 9.83 -5.76 16.66
N GLU A 181 11.04 -5.27 16.34
CA GLU A 181 11.30 -4.43 15.18
C GLU A 181 12.55 -4.88 14.41
N VAL A 182 12.39 -5.12 13.11
CA VAL A 182 13.43 -5.64 12.23
C VAL A 182 14.06 -4.48 11.44
N THR A 183 15.00 -3.77 12.05
CA THR A 183 15.76 -2.69 11.40
C THR A 183 17.24 -3.07 11.22
N PRO A 184 17.93 -2.58 10.17
CA PRO A 184 19.35 -2.89 9.94
C PRO A 184 20.26 -2.53 11.12
N GLU A 185 19.95 -1.45 11.84
CA GLU A 185 20.71 -0.99 13.00
C GLU A 185 20.59 -1.97 14.18
N VAL A 186 19.38 -2.45 14.47
CA VAL A 186 19.13 -3.42 15.53
C VAL A 186 19.75 -4.77 15.19
N ILE A 187 19.63 -5.22 13.93
CA ILE A 187 20.27 -6.46 13.45
C ILE A 187 21.79 -6.35 13.59
N SER A 188 22.40 -5.25 13.16
CA SER A 188 23.84 -5.02 13.26
C SER A 188 24.30 -5.00 14.72
N LYS A 189 23.54 -4.36 15.61
CA LYS A 189 23.88 -4.30 17.04
C LYS A 189 23.89 -5.68 17.68
N ILE A 190 22.95 -6.55 17.32
CA ILE A 190 22.85 -7.92 17.86
C ILE A 190 23.90 -8.83 17.22
N ALA A 191 24.06 -8.79 15.90
CA ALA A 191 25.00 -9.62 15.18
C ALA A 191 26.47 -9.34 15.59
N TYR A 192 26.78 -8.11 15.99
CA TYR A 192 28.12 -7.69 16.38
C TYR A 192 28.26 -7.38 17.89
N SER A 193 27.28 -7.75 18.73
CA SER A 193 27.34 -7.44 20.18
C SER A 193 28.61 -7.99 20.83
N ASN A 194 29.04 -9.19 20.41
CA ASN A 194 30.18 -9.89 21.02
C ASN A 194 31.55 -9.38 20.52
N VAL A 195 31.58 -8.62 19.41
CA VAL A 195 32.80 -7.99 18.88
C VAL A 195 33.13 -6.70 19.64
N ASN A 196 32.13 -6.02 20.21
CA ASN A 196 32.32 -4.76 20.93
C ASN A 196 32.63 -4.92 22.43
N GLU A 197 32.42 -6.10 23.03
CA GLU A 197 32.80 -6.38 24.43
C GLU A 197 34.28 -6.81 24.58
N SER A 198 34.99 -7.06 23.48
CA SER A 198 36.42 -7.44 23.49
C SER A 198 37.38 -6.27 23.24
N LYS A 199 36.93 -5.01 23.37
CA LYS A 199 37.75 -3.80 23.29
C LYS A 199 37.88 -3.08 24.62
#